data_AF-A0A1Z4F378-F1
#
_entry.id   AF-A0A1Z4F378-F1
#
_cell.length_a   1.000
_cell.length_b   1.000
_cell.length_c   1.000
_cell.angle_alpha   90.00
_cell.angle_beta   90.00
_cell.angle_gamma   90.00
#
_symmetry.space_group_name_H-M   'P 1'
#
loop_
_entity.id
_entity.type
_entity.pdbx_description
1 polymer ?
#
loop_
_entity_poly.entity_id
_entity_poly.type
_entity_poly.pdbx_seq_one_letter_code
_entity_poly.pdbx_strand_id
1 'polypeptide(L)'
;MPATQGDPALFGPNAPGYAWKSAGDVEPIELFPGVTIQPLWEGENGAKALITTISAGAVWVGEDHHLPGPEEVYVVSGVLGDGVNEYPAGTFLHAPA
;
A
#
# COMPACT_ATOMS: atom_id res chain seq x y z
N MET A 1 35.69 -17.70 10.92
CA MET A 1 34.67 -16.97 11.69
C MET A 1 33.36 -17.73 11.52
N PRO A 2 32.78 -18.35 12.56
CA PRO A 2 31.47 -18.97 12.41
C PRO A 2 30.45 -17.86 12.20
N ALA A 3 29.62 -17.96 11.16
CA ALA A 3 28.52 -17.05 10.97
C ALA A 3 27.57 -17.22 12.15
N THR A 4 27.34 -16.17 12.93
CA THR A 4 26.32 -16.16 13.97
C THR A 4 24.98 -16.32 13.26
N GLN A 5 24.43 -17.53 13.27
CA GLN A 5 23.08 -17.79 12.76
C GLN A 5 22.15 -17.00 13.71
N GLY A 6 21.57 -15.90 13.22
CA GLY A 6 20.63 -15.12 14.02
C GLY A 6 19.46 -16.01 14.48
N ASP A 7 18.87 -15.68 15.62
CA ASP A 7 17.71 -16.40 16.18
C ASP A 7 16.53 -16.41 15.18
N PRO A 8 16.17 -17.58 14.60
CA PRO A 8 15.08 -17.72 13.63
C PRO A 8 13.72 -17.18 14.12
N ALA A 9 13.51 -17.10 15.43
CA ALA A 9 12.30 -16.52 16.02
C ALA A 9 12.18 -15.00 15.82
N LEU A 10 13.28 -14.33 15.45
CA LEU A 10 13.30 -12.89 15.16
C LEU A 10 13.25 -12.58 13.67
N PHE A 11 13.16 -13.58 12.79
CA PHE A 11 13.18 -13.39 11.35
C PHE A 11 11.84 -13.69 10.69
N GLY A 12 11.36 -12.71 9.93
CA GLY A 12 10.22 -12.87 9.03
C GLY A 12 8.95 -13.33 9.75
N PRO A 13 8.18 -14.28 9.19
CA PRO A 13 6.91 -14.76 9.74
C PRO A 13 6.94 -15.27 11.18
N ASN A 14 8.13 -15.55 11.73
CA ASN A 14 8.28 -16.06 13.09
C ASN A 14 8.38 -14.95 14.14
N ALA A 15 8.59 -13.70 13.73
CA ALA A 15 8.75 -12.57 14.65
C ALA A 15 7.39 -12.08 15.19
N PRO A 16 7.29 -11.76 16.49
CA PRO A 16 6.08 -11.15 17.05
C PRO A 16 5.67 -9.89 16.31
N GLY A 17 4.41 -9.81 15.91
CA GLY A 17 3.86 -8.67 15.16
C GLY A 17 4.17 -8.66 13.66
N TYR A 18 4.94 -9.62 13.13
CA TYR A 18 5.13 -9.76 11.69
C TYR A 18 3.85 -10.26 11.03
N ALA A 19 3.36 -9.51 10.04
CA ALA A 19 2.24 -9.90 9.21
C ALA A 19 2.67 -9.94 7.75
N TRP A 20 2.13 -10.89 7.01
CA TRP A 20 2.29 -10.95 5.55
C TRP A 20 0.99 -11.46 4.93
N LYS A 21 0.78 -11.08 3.68
CA LYS A 21 -0.36 -11.53 2.87
C LYS A 21 0.05 -11.51 1.40
N SER A 22 -0.31 -12.55 0.65
CA SER A 22 -0.16 -12.53 -0.81
C SER A 22 -1.30 -11.71 -1.41
N ALA A 23 -1.00 -10.82 -2.35
CA ALA A 23 -2.03 -10.06 -3.06
C ALA A 23 -3.01 -10.98 -3.81
N GLY A 24 -2.54 -12.12 -4.31
CA GLY A 24 -3.38 -13.10 -5.01
C GLY A 24 -4.44 -13.77 -4.13
N ASP A 25 -4.32 -13.66 -2.80
CA ASP A 25 -5.27 -14.21 -1.84
C ASP A 25 -6.28 -13.17 -1.33
N VAL A 26 -6.25 -11.94 -1.86
CA VAL A 26 -7.12 -10.83 -1.45
C VAL A 26 -8.03 -10.45 -2.59
N GLU A 27 -9.31 -10.72 -2.44
CA GLU A 27 -10.29 -10.26 -3.43
C GLU A 27 -10.36 -8.72 -3.45
N PRO A 28 -10.25 -8.09 -4.63
CA PRO A 28 -10.42 -6.65 -4.76
C PRO A 28 -11.85 -6.22 -4.41
N ILE A 29 -11.95 -5.12 -3.67
CA ILE A 29 -13.21 -4.46 -3.33
C ILE A 29 -13.34 -3.23 -4.23
N GLU A 30 -14.43 -3.13 -5.01
CA GLU A 30 -14.72 -1.92 -5.76
C GLU A 30 -15.13 -0.80 -4.80
N LEU A 31 -14.34 0.28 -4.79
CA LEU A 31 -14.55 1.44 -3.94
C LEU A 31 -15.30 2.55 -4.70
N PHE A 32 -14.91 2.76 -5.95
CA PHE A 32 -15.57 3.65 -6.91
C PHE A 32 -15.61 2.98 -8.29
N PRO A 33 -16.44 3.45 -9.23
CA PRO A 33 -16.43 2.93 -10.60
C PRO A 33 -15.02 2.90 -11.20
N GLY A 34 -14.49 1.70 -11.42
CA GLY A 34 -13.14 1.49 -11.98
C GLY A 34 -11.98 1.69 -11.00
N VAL A 35 -12.24 1.86 -9.70
CA VAL A 35 -11.23 1.92 -8.63
C VAL A 35 -11.49 0.80 -7.62
N THR A 36 -10.49 -0.06 -7.45
CA THR A 36 -10.54 -1.16 -6.47
C THR A 36 -9.43 -1.05 -5.45
N ILE A 37 -9.67 -1.60 -4.26
CA ILE A 37 -8.67 -1.75 -3.20
C ILE A 37 -8.56 -3.21 -2.77
N GLN A 38 -7.34 -3.64 -2.41
CA GLN A 38 -7.08 -4.91 -1.74
C GLN A 38 -6.41 -4.64 -0.38
N PRO A 39 -7.15 -4.77 0.73
CA PRO A 39 -6.58 -4.53 2.06
C PRO A 39 -5.59 -5.62 2.49
N LEU A 40 -4.32 -5.24 2.64
CA LEU A 40 -3.25 -6.16 3.03
C LEU A 40 -3.10 -6.23 4.55
N TRP A 41 -3.11 -5.09 5.23
CA TRP A 41 -2.87 -4.99 6.68
C TRP A 41 -3.58 -3.77 7.28
N GLU A 42 -3.92 -3.86 8.57
CA GLU A 42 -4.42 -2.76 9.39
C GLU A 42 -3.83 -2.88 10.81
N GLY A 43 -3.27 -1.77 11.31
CA GLY A 43 -2.73 -1.65 12.65
C GLY A 43 -3.74 -1.09 13.65
N GLU A 44 -3.47 -1.27 14.94
CA GLU A 44 -4.33 -0.78 16.04
C GLU A 44 -4.48 0.76 16.05
N ASN A 45 -3.53 1.48 15.46
CA ASN A 45 -3.55 2.94 15.31
C ASN A 45 -4.28 3.41 14.04
N GLY A 46 -4.91 2.50 13.28
CA GLY A 46 -5.61 2.81 12.03
C GLY A 46 -4.72 2.90 10.79
N ALA A 47 -3.41 2.70 10.91
CA ALA A 47 -2.52 2.60 9.76
C ALA A 47 -2.91 1.40 8.89
N LYS A 48 -2.87 1.57 7.57
CA LYS A 48 -3.29 0.55 6.60
C LYS A 48 -2.22 0.36 5.52
N ALA A 49 -2.15 -0.86 4.99
CA ALA A 49 -1.44 -1.14 3.75
C ALA A 49 -2.44 -1.68 2.74
N LEU A 50 -2.54 -1.03 1.58
CA LEU A 50 -3.52 -1.33 0.54
C LEU A 50 -2.80 -1.48 -0.81
N ILE A 51 -3.35 -2.33 -1.69
CA ILE A 51 -3.10 -2.21 -3.12
C ILE A 51 -4.30 -1.50 -3.72
N THR A 52 -4.07 -0.35 -4.35
CA THR A 52 -5.11 0.40 -5.06
C THR A 52 -4.90 0.25 -6.55
N THR A 53 -5.93 -0.20 -7.26
CA THR A 53 -5.93 -0.28 -8.73
C THR A 53 -6.93 0.72 -9.27
N ILE A 54 -6.43 1.68 -10.06
CA ILE A 54 -7.22 2.70 -10.74
C ILE A 54 -7.19 2.36 -12.23
N SER A 55 -8.35 2.07 -12.81
CA SER A 55 -8.48 1.77 -14.24
C SER A 55 -8.17 3.01 -15.07
N ALA A 56 -7.72 2.83 -16.31
CA ALA A 56 -7.45 3.95 -17.21
C ALA A 56 -8.70 4.86 -17.36
N GLY A 57 -8.52 6.14 -17.06
CA GLY A 57 -9.60 7.14 -17.10
C GLY A 57 -10.52 7.17 -15.87
N ALA A 58 -10.35 6.25 -14.91
CA ALA A 58 -11.03 6.33 -13.62
C ALA A 58 -10.40 7.44 -12.76
N VAL A 59 -11.21 8.02 -11.87
CA VAL A 59 -10.81 9.14 -11.01
C VAL A 59 -11.27 8.84 -9.59
N TRP A 60 -10.41 9.13 -8.62
CA TRP A 60 -10.78 9.08 -7.21
C TRP A 60 -11.87 10.12 -6.93
N VAL A 61 -12.97 9.72 -6.27
CA VAL A 61 -14.11 10.60 -6.08
C VAL A 61 -13.92 11.42 -4.81
N GLY A 62 -13.84 12.75 -4.97
CA GLY A 62 -13.69 13.71 -3.87
C GLY A 62 -12.25 14.16 -3.65
N GLU A 63 -12.03 14.90 -2.57
CA GLU A 63 -10.68 15.25 -2.13
C GLU A 63 -10.11 14.12 -1.27
N ASP A 64 -8.86 13.75 -1.54
CA ASP A 64 -8.13 12.84 -0.68
C ASP A 64 -7.50 13.63 0.47
N HIS A 65 -7.92 13.34 1.70
CA HIS A 65 -7.44 14.02 2.90
C HIS A 65 -6.57 13.03 3.69
N HIS A 66 -5.28 13.31 3.79
CA HIS A 66 -4.29 12.50 4.51
C HIS A 66 -4.36 12.71 6.04
N LEU A 67 -5.56 12.67 6.61
CA LEU A 67 -5.81 12.73 8.05
C LEU A 67 -6.38 11.38 8.48
N PRO A 68 -5.87 10.76 9.58
CA PRO A 68 -5.09 11.37 10.66
C PRO A 68 -3.55 11.22 10.56
N GLY A 69 -3.00 10.80 9.42
CA GLY A 69 -1.58 10.50 9.30
C GLY A 69 -1.09 10.49 7.85
N PRO A 70 0.24 10.45 7.63
CA PRO A 70 0.81 10.54 6.30
C PRO A 70 0.36 9.38 5.42
N GLU A 71 0.34 9.60 4.12
CA GLU A 71 0.16 8.56 3.11
C GLU A 71 1.46 8.38 2.32
N GLU A 72 1.79 7.12 2.04
CA GLU A 72 2.89 6.77 1.17
C GLU A 72 2.38 5.90 0.02
N VAL A 73 2.75 6.28 -1.20
CA VAL A 73 2.32 5.59 -2.41
C VAL A 73 3.54 5.15 -3.20
N TYR A 74 3.52 3.90 -3.66
CA TYR A 74 4.50 3.40 -4.62
C TYR A 74 3.77 2.94 -5.88
N VAL A 75 4.07 3.56 -7.02
CA VAL A 75 3.41 3.24 -8.29
C VAL A 75 4.01 1.94 -8.84
N VAL A 76 3.26 0.84 -8.74
CA VAL A 76 3.71 -0.47 -9.21
C VAL A 76 3.69 -0.58 -10.74
N SER A 77 2.64 -0.06 -11.38
CA SER A 77 2.46 -0.12 -12.83
C SER A 77 1.59 1.03 -13.34
N GLY A 78 1.76 1.41 -14.61
CA GLY A 78 1.02 2.51 -15.23
C GLY A 78 1.60 3.88 -14.85
N VAL A 79 0.71 4.89 -14.82
CA VAL A 79 1.00 6.28 -14.44
C VAL A 79 -0.12 6.74 -13.51
N LEU A 80 0.24 7.17 -12.31
CA LEU A 80 -0.68 7.80 -11.37
C LEU A 80 -0.70 9.31 -11.63
N GLY A 81 -1.88 9.92 -11.70
CA GLY A 81 -2.01 11.38 -11.78
C GLY A 81 -2.74 11.91 -10.56
N ASP A 82 -2.24 13.01 -9.97
CA ASP A 82 -2.88 13.73 -8.86
C ASP A 82 -3.70 14.95 -9.35
N GLY A 83 -3.82 15.12 -10.66
CA GLY A 83 -4.46 16.27 -11.31
C GLY A 83 -3.51 17.43 -11.63
N VAL A 84 -2.27 17.40 -11.14
CA VAL A 84 -1.21 18.39 -11.43
C VAL A 84 0.00 17.73 -12.09
N ASN A 85 0.45 16.61 -11.55
CA ASN A 85 1.62 15.86 -11.99
C ASN A 85 1.25 14.43 -12.36
N GLU A 86 2.13 13.82 -13.15
CA GLU A 86 2.08 12.41 -13.52
C GLU A 86 3.27 11.67 -12.90
N TYR A 87 2.99 10.52 -12.29
CA TYR A 87 3.95 9.70 -11.57
C TYR A 87 4.01 8.31 -12.21
N PRO A 88 5.03 8.02 -13.05
CA PRO A 88 5.16 6.72 -13.70
C PRO A 88 5.52 5.62 -12.71
N ALA A 89 5.38 4.36 -13.14
CA ALA A 89 5.82 3.20 -12.37
C ALA A 89 7.26 3.35 -11.84
N GLY A 90 7.47 2.92 -10.59
CA GLY A 90 8.71 3.09 -9.84
C GLY A 90 8.79 4.40 -9.04
N THR A 91 7.77 5.26 -9.12
CA THR A 91 7.72 6.48 -8.32
C THR A 91 7.25 6.18 -6.90
N PHE A 92 7.96 6.74 -5.91
CA PHE A 92 7.55 6.82 -4.52
C PHE A 92 7.06 8.23 -4.20
N LEU A 93 5.92 8.33 -3.51
CA LEU A 93 5.34 9.56 -3.00
C LEU A 93 5.21 9.44 -1.47
N HIS A 94 5.53 10.52 -0.77
CA HIS A 94 5.23 10.70 0.64
C HIS A 94 4.39 11.97 0.78
N ALA A 95 3.10 11.79 1.06
CA ALA A 95 2.17 12.87 1.38
C ALA A 95 2.13 13.05 2.91
N PRO A 96 2.63 14.17 3.45
CA PRO A 96 2.58 14.42 4.89
C PRO A 96 1.14 14.67 5.36
N ALA A 97 0.89 14.42 6.64
CA ALA A 97 -0.35 14.79 7.33
C ALA A 97 -0.51 16.30 7.52
#